data_AF-A0A0K1E2T7-F1
#
_entry.id   AF-A0A0K1E2T7-F1
#
_cell.length_a   1.000
_cell.length_b   1.000
_cell.length_c   1.000
_cell.angle_alpha   90.00
_cell.angle_beta   90.00
_cell.angle_gamma   90.00
#
_symmetry.space_group_name_H-M   'P 1'
#
loop_
_entity.id
_entity.type
_entity.pdbx_description
1 polymer ?
#
loop_
_entity_poly.entity_id
_entity_poly.type
_entity_poly.pdbx_seq_one_letter_code
_entity_poly.pdbx_strand_id
1 'polypeptide(L)' 'MVLGPHAYMLARYGVSPEEDVDTAVAKLKARAPHLANLLQEVAQRGL' A
#
# COMPACT_ATOMS: atom_id res chain seq x y z
N MET A 1 3.36 -2.11 -9.94
CA MET A 1 1.91 -1.82 -10.07
C MET A 1 1.61 -0.58 -9.23
N VAL A 2 0.84 0.36 -9.76
CA VAL A 2 0.44 1.59 -9.06
C VAL A 2 -0.85 1.31 -8.28
N LEU A 3 -1.01 1.86 -7.07
CA LEU A 3 -2.15 1.54 -6.21
C LEU A 3 -3.49 2.04 -6.74
N GLY A 4 -3.50 3.17 -7.44
CA GLY A 4 -4.71 3.78 -8.00
C GLY A 4 -5.59 4.49 -6.96
N PRO A 5 -6.70 5.12 -7.40
CA PRO A 5 -7.47 6.09 -6.60
C PRO A 5 -8.09 5.51 -5.31
N HIS A 6 -8.34 4.20 -5.25
CA HIS A 6 -8.85 3.53 -4.04
C HIS A 6 -7.86 3.56 -2.87
N ALA A 7 -6.59 3.83 -3.13
CA ALA A 7 -5.56 3.95 -2.12
C ALA A 7 -5.61 5.25 -1.32
N TYR A 8 -6.52 6.18 -1.61
CA TYR A 8 -6.68 7.42 -0.84
C TYR A 8 -6.87 7.17 0.67
N MET A 9 -7.46 6.03 1.04
CA MET A 9 -7.58 5.61 2.45
C MET A 9 -6.23 5.38 3.15
N LEU A 10 -5.16 5.15 2.39
CA LEU A 10 -3.81 4.98 2.89
C LEU A 10 -3.03 6.30 3.02
N ALA A 11 -3.58 7.43 2.55
CA ALA A 11 -2.95 8.75 2.62
C ALA A 11 -2.61 9.16 4.06
N ARG A 12 -3.40 8.73 5.05
CA ARG A 12 -3.12 8.95 6.48
C ARG A 12 -1.82 8.27 6.97
N TYR A 13 -1.33 7.29 6.22
CA TYR A 13 -0.05 6.61 6.46
C TYR A 13 1.07 7.16 5.57
N GLY A 14 0.81 8.22 4.81
CA GLY A 14 1.77 8.86 3.91
C GLY A 14 1.89 8.22 2.53
N VAL A 15 0.98 7.31 2.16
CA VAL A 15 0.96 6.62 0.87
C VAL A 15 0.17 7.43 -0.15
N SER A 16 0.74 7.64 -1.34
CA SER A 16 0.04 8.28 -2.47
C SER A 16 -0.60 7.25 -3.40
N PRO A 17 -1.77 7.52 -4.00
CA PRO A 17 -2.39 6.66 -5.03
C PRO A 17 -1.50 6.36 -6.23
N GLU A 18 -0.57 7.25 -6.55
CA GLU A 18 0.35 7.14 -7.70
C GLU A 18 1.62 6.35 -7.37
N GLU A 19 1.83 5.99 -6.10
CA GLU A 19 3.01 5.23 -5.69
C GLU A 19 2.91 3.76 -6.08
N ASP A 20 4.08 3.17 -6.31
CA ASP A 20 4.19 1.74 -6.48
C ASP A 20 3.93 1.01 -5.15
N VAL A 21 3.54 -0.27 -5.27
CA VAL A 21 3.21 -1.13 -4.13
C VAL A 21 4.38 -1.26 -3.14
N ASP A 22 5.63 -1.34 -3.61
CA ASP A 22 6.78 -1.56 -2.73
C ASP A 22 7.06 -0.33 -1.86
N THR A 23 6.99 0.86 -2.45
CA THR A 23 7.06 2.15 -1.75
C THR A 23 5.94 2.27 -0.71
N ALA A 24 4.72 1.87 -1.07
CA ALA A 24 3.58 1.91 -0.16
C ALA A 24 3.72 0.92 1.01
N VAL A 25 4.18 -0.30 0.75
CA VAL A 25 4.47 -1.31 1.77
C VAL A 25 5.52 -0.79 2.74
N ALA A 26 6.59 -0.17 2.25
CA ALA A 26 7.64 0.40 3.10
C ALA A 26 7.10 1.47 4.06
N LYS A 27 6.25 2.39 3.56
CA LYS A 27 5.60 3.42 4.38
C LYS A 27 4.62 2.84 5.40
N LEU A 28 3.84 1.84 5.00
CA LEU A 28 2.89 1.17 5.89
C LEU A 28 3.60 0.38 6.98
N LYS A 29 4.75 -0.24 6.70
CA LYS A 29 5.47 -1.07 7.67
C LYS A 29 5.83 -0.32 8.96
N ALA A 30 6.09 0.98 8.86
CA ALA A 30 6.43 1.82 10.01
C ALA A 30 5.24 2.20 10.90
N ARG A 31 4.00 2.24 10.35
CA ARG A 31 2.82 2.78 11.06
C ARG A 31 1.64 1.81 11.17
N ALA A 32 1.52 0.90 10.23
CA ALA A 32 0.43 -0.06 10.08
C ALA A 32 0.94 -1.36 9.41
N PRO A 33 1.74 -2.18 10.12
CA PRO A 33 2.36 -3.38 9.54
C PRO A 33 1.34 -4.41 9.05
N HIS A 34 0.14 -4.47 9.64
CA HIS A 34 -0.95 -5.32 9.16
C HIS A 34 -1.46 -4.91 7.78
N LEU A 35 -1.51 -3.60 7.48
CA LEU A 35 -1.88 -3.10 6.16
C LEU A 35 -0.76 -3.35 5.14
N ALA A 36 0.50 -3.25 5.57
CA ALA A 36 1.65 -3.58 4.72
C ALA A 36 1.58 -5.05 4.27
N ASN A 37 1.32 -5.98 5.20
CA ASN A 37 1.18 -7.40 4.91
C ASN A 37 -0.03 -7.67 3.99
N LEU A 38 -1.19 -7.08 4.29
CA LEU A 38 -2.38 -7.22 3.45
C LEU A 38 -2.13 -6.75 2.02
N LEU A 39 -1.51 -5.57 1.86
CA LEU A 39 -1.21 -5.01 0.55
C LEU A 39 -0.25 -5.90 -0.23
N GLN A 40 0.77 -6.44 0.44
CA GLN A 40 1.74 -7.36 -0.15
C GLN A 40 1.07 -8.67 -0.57
N GLU A 41 0.15 -9.23 0.23
CA GLU A 41 -0.62 -10.42 -0.11
C GLU A 41 -1.52 -10.20 -1.34
N VAL A 42 -2.22 -9.05 -1.40
CA VAL A 42 -3.08 -8.69 -2.55
C VAL A 42 -2.25 -8.55 -3.81
N ALA A 43 -1.11 -7.85 -3.74
CA ALA A 43 -0.22 -7.65 -4.88
C ALA A 43 0.40 -8.96 -5.39
N GLN A 44 0.72 -9.90 -4.51
CA GLN A 44 1.24 -11.22 -4.87
C GLN A 44 0.16 -12.14 -5.46
N ARG A 45 -1.10 -11.97 -5.05
CA ARG A 45 -2.22 -12.81 -5.51
C ARG A 45 -2.81 -12.37 -6.86
N GLY A 46 -2.44 -11.20 -7.37
CA GLY A 46 -2.80 -10.77 -8.73
C GLY A 46 -4.31 -10.80 -9.01
N LEU A 47 -5.13 -10.42 -8.03
CA LEU A 47 -6.54 -10.07 -8.26
C LEU A 47 -6.63 -8.67 -8.87
#